data_AF-A0A0F8VXK7-F1
#
_entry.id   AF-A0A0F8VXK7-F1
#
_cell.length_a   1.000
_cell.length_b   1.000
_cell.length_c   1.000
_cell.angle_alpha   90.00
_cell.angle_beta   90.00
_cell.angle_gamma   90.00
#
_symmetry.space_group_name_H-M   'P 1'
#
loop_
_entity.id
_entity.type
_entity.pdbx_description
1 polymer ?
#
loop_
_entity_poly.entity_id
_entity_poly.type
_entity_poly.pdbx_seq_one_letter_code
_entity_poly.pdbx_strand_id
1 'polypeptide(L)'
;DIKYQIQLMELAKSLNLTILASFHDLNLAASMCDQLLVLKQGQLVASGTPEQVITEKMLSDVFGVCAEVSQHPQSQQLQKAIPRITYFYGYQAGVNNGK
;
A
#
# COMPACT_ATOMS: atom_id res chain seq x y z
N ASP A 1 -0.35 -10.36 -16.03
CA ASP A 1 1.09 -10.66 -16.08
C ASP A 1 1.84 -9.51 -15.40
N ILE A 2 2.53 -9.82 -14.30
CA ILE A 2 3.16 -8.82 -13.40
C ILE A 2 4.25 -8.03 -14.14
N LYS A 3 4.97 -8.67 -15.06
CA LYS A 3 6.01 -7.99 -15.85
C LYS A 3 5.45 -6.84 -16.66
N TYR A 4 4.33 -7.08 -17.35
CA TYR A 4 3.69 -6.04 -18.16
C TYR A 4 3.14 -4.90 -17.32
N GLN A 5 2.63 -5.18 -16.11
CA GLN A 5 2.20 -4.13 -15.19
C GLN A 5 3.37 -3.24 -14.75
N ILE A 6 4.52 -3.83 -14.42
CA ILE A 6 5.73 -3.06 -14.07
C ILE A 6 6.19 -2.21 -15.26
N GLN A 7 6.35 -2.80 -16.44
CA GLN A 7 6.80 -2.08 -17.64
C GLN A 7 5.84 -0.95 -18.03
N LEU A 8 4.53 -1.16 -17.90
CA LEU A 8 3.53 -0.13 -18.16
C LEU A 8 3.67 1.02 -17.16
N MET A 9 3.88 0.73 -15.88
CA MET A 9 4.05 1.75 -14.85
C MET A 9 5.37 2.53 -15.03
N GLU A 10 6.46 1.85 -15.40
CA GLU A 10 7.74 2.50 -15.73
C GLU A 10 7.62 3.42 -16.94
N LEU A 11 6.93 2.97 -18.00
CA LEU A 11 6.64 3.80 -19.16
C LEU A 11 5.74 4.98 -18.77
N ALA A 12 4.69 4.74 -18.00
CA ALA A 12 3.79 5.80 -17.57
C ALA A 12 4.54 6.86 -16.76
N LYS A 13 5.46 6.46 -15.87
CA LYS A 13 6.33 7.40 -15.15
C LYS A 13 7.25 8.22 -16.07
N SER A 14 7.71 7.67 -17.19
CA SER A 14 8.59 8.41 -18.12
C SER A 14 7.86 9.47 -18.95
N LEU A 15 6.53 9.38 -19.06
CA LEU A 15 5.73 10.31 -19.87
C LEU A 15 5.54 11.69 -19.21
N ASN A 16 6.01 11.88 -17.96
CA ASN A 16 5.88 13.13 -17.19
C ASN A 16 4.43 13.68 -17.13
N LEU A 17 3.46 12.77 -17.11
CA LEU A 17 2.02 13.04 -17.00
C LEU A 17 1.53 12.70 -15.60
N THR A 18 0.43 13.32 -15.17
CA THR A 18 -0.31 12.87 -14.00
C THR A 18 -1.14 11.64 -14.36
N ILE A 19 -0.87 10.52 -13.70
CA ILE A 19 -1.55 9.24 -13.93
C ILE A 19 -2.37 8.90 -12.70
N LEU A 20 -3.66 8.62 -12.94
CA LEU A 20 -4.55 8.07 -11.93
C LEU A 20 -4.80 6.59 -12.26
N ALA A 21 -4.45 5.72 -11.32
CA ALA A 21 -4.62 4.27 -11.45
C ALA A 21 -5.21 3.67 -10.17
N SER A 22 -5.98 2.58 -10.32
CA SER A 22 -6.57 1.82 -9.22
C SER A 22 -5.88 0.46 -9.08
N PHE A 23 -5.54 0.07 -7.85
CA PHE A 23 -4.83 -1.17 -7.55
C PHE A 23 -5.64 -2.04 -6.61
N HIS A 24 -5.66 -3.35 -6.88
CA HIS A 24 -6.11 -4.36 -5.93
C HIS A 24 -4.99 -4.86 -5.01
N ASP A 25 -3.74 -4.78 -5.48
CA ASP A 25 -2.55 -5.15 -4.72
C ASP A 25 -1.93 -3.90 -4.07
N LEU A 26 -2.02 -3.83 -2.74
CA LEU A 26 -1.51 -2.71 -1.96
C LEU A 26 0.03 -2.65 -1.93
N ASN A 27 0.74 -3.78 -2.05
CA ASN A 27 2.20 -3.79 -2.10
C ASN A 27 2.70 -3.20 -3.43
N LEU A 28 2.01 -3.52 -4.53
CA LEU A 28 2.30 -2.93 -5.82
C LEU A 28 1.99 -1.42 -5.82
N ALA A 29 0.85 -1.02 -5.26
CA ALA A 29 0.50 0.39 -5.13
C ALA A 29 1.55 1.17 -4.31
N ALA A 30 1.97 0.61 -3.17
CA ALA A 30 2.97 1.20 -2.28
C ALA A 30 4.34 1.41 -2.94
N SER A 31 4.76 0.48 -3.80
CA SER A 31 6.07 0.56 -4.49
C SER A 31 6.04 1.51 -5.69
N MET A 32 4.97 1.47 -6.48
CA MET A 32 4.90 2.17 -7.76
C MET A 32 4.33 3.58 -7.65
N CYS A 33 3.42 3.86 -6.72
CA CYS A 33 2.79 5.17 -6.63
C CYS A 33 3.64 6.17 -5.84
N ASP A 34 3.50 7.44 -6.18
CA ASP A 34 4.13 8.55 -5.46
C ASP A 34 3.15 9.17 -4.44
N GLN A 35 1.85 9.03 -4.70
CA GLN A 35 0.74 9.39 -3.81
C GLN A 35 -0.31 8.27 -3.82
N LEU A 36 -0.96 8.03 -2.68
CA LEU A 36 -2.07 7.11 -2.54
C LEU A 36 -3.32 7.86 -2.09
N LEU A 37 -4.46 7.39 -2.57
CA LEU A 37 -5.80 7.83 -2.17
C LEU A 37 -6.58 6.59 -1.75
N VAL A 38 -7.09 6.58 -0.52
CA VAL A 38 -7.87 5.46 0.02
C VAL A 38 -9.32 5.91 0.13
N LEU A 39 -10.19 5.17 -0.53
CA LEU A 39 -11.63 5.39 -0.50
C LEU A 39 -12.31 4.29 0.33
N LYS A 40 -13.22 4.68 1.23
CA LYS A 40 -14.12 3.77 1.94
C LYS A 40 -15.54 4.26 1.75
N GLN A 41 -16.42 3.41 1.19
CA GLN A 41 -17.82 3.75 0.91
C GLN A 41 -17.99 5.06 0.11
N GLY A 42 -17.13 5.28 -0.89
CA GLY A 42 -17.17 6.47 -1.74
C GLY A 42 -16.61 7.75 -1.11
N GLN A 43 -16.08 7.69 0.12
CA GLN A 43 -15.44 8.82 0.80
C GLN A 43 -13.93 8.64 0.88
N LEU A 44 -13.19 9.74 0.71
CA LEU A 44 -11.74 9.77 0.90
C LEU A 44 -11.41 9.73 2.39
N VAL A 45 -10.77 8.64 2.82
CA VAL A 45 -10.41 8.40 4.23
C VAL A 45 -8.92 8.58 4.51
N ALA A 46 -8.07 8.46 3.51
CA ALA A 46 -6.63 8.76 3.62
C ALA A 46 -6.06 9.23 2.28
N SER A 47 -5.08 10.14 2.35
CA SER A 47 -4.35 10.69 1.22
C SER A 47 -2.94 11.07 1.66
N GLY A 48 -1.94 10.78 0.82
CA GLY A 48 -0.54 11.12 1.10
C GLY A 48 0.45 10.18 0.41
N THR A 49 1.69 10.20 0.88
CA THR A 49 2.70 9.24 0.39
C THR A 49 2.35 7.81 0.81
N PRO A 50 2.89 6.78 0.13
CA PRO A 50 2.72 5.40 0.55
C PRO A 50 3.02 5.15 2.03
N GLU A 51 4.09 5.74 2.55
CA GLU A 51 4.49 5.60 3.97
C GLU A 51 3.49 6.23 4.94
N GLN A 52 2.88 7.37 4.57
CA GLN A 52 1.88 8.04 5.40
C GLN A 52 0.54 7.31 5.40
N VAL A 53 0.18 6.69 4.26
CA VAL A 53 -1.14 6.09 4.04
C VAL A 53 -1.18 4.63 4.47
N ILE A 54 -0.15 3.85 4.12
CA ILE A 54 -0.09 2.41 4.41
C ILE A 54 0.36 2.21 5.86
N THR A 55 -0.62 2.08 6.76
CA THR A 55 -0.40 1.76 8.18
C THR A 55 -1.25 0.57 8.58
N GLU A 56 -0.83 -0.16 9.61
CA GLU A 56 -1.58 -1.31 10.16
C GLU A 56 -3.00 -0.90 10.57
N LYS A 57 -3.12 0.29 11.17
CA LYS A 57 -4.42 0.89 11.52
C LYS A 57 -5.29 1.11 10.28
N MET A 58 -4.75 1.71 9.22
CA MET A 58 -5.49 1.94 7.97
C MET A 58 -5.94 0.61 7.35
N LEU A 59 -5.05 -0.40 7.33
CA LEU A 59 -5.35 -1.72 6.80
C LEU A 59 -6.47 -2.42 7.59
N SER A 60 -6.44 -2.33 8.92
CA SER A 60 -7.49 -2.85 9.78
C SER A 60 -8.81 -2.08 9.61
N ASP A 61 -8.79 -0.75 9.70
CA ASP A 61 -9.99 0.09 9.68
C ASP A 61 -10.69 0.10 8.31
N VAL A 62 -9.93 0.01 7.21
CA VAL A 62 -10.47 0.11 5.84
C VAL A 62 -10.71 -1.27 5.20
N PHE A 63 -9.74 -2.17 5.32
CA PHE A 63 -9.77 -3.47 4.64
C PHE A 63 -10.17 -4.63 5.58
N GLY A 64 -10.25 -4.41 6.89
CA GLY A 64 -10.64 -5.45 7.86
C GLY A 64 -9.62 -6.57 8.00
N VAL A 65 -8.34 -6.30 7.66
CA VAL A 65 -7.28 -7.30 7.68
C VAL A 65 -6.30 -7.04 8.83
N CYS A 66 -5.77 -8.12 9.40
CA CYS A 66 -4.61 -8.06 10.29
C CYS A 66 -3.34 -8.16 9.42
N ALA A 67 -2.49 -7.15 9.49
CA ALA A 67 -1.25 -7.09 8.74
C ALA A 67 -0.18 -6.36 9.54
N GLU A 68 1.07 -6.67 9.23
CA GLU A 68 2.25 -5.94 9.67
C GLU A 68 2.77 -5.07 8.54
N VAL A 69 3.16 -3.83 8.85
CA VAL A 69 3.81 -2.93 7.90
C VAL A 69 5.29 -2.80 8.24
N SER A 70 6.14 -3.30 7.36
CA SER A 70 7.61 -3.26 7.47
C SER A 70 8.22 -2.46 6.32
N GLN A 71 9.51 -2.13 6.39
CA GLN A 71 10.20 -1.54 5.24
C GLN A 71 10.58 -2.62 4.23
N HIS A 72 10.34 -2.35 2.94
CA HIS A 72 10.77 -3.24 1.88
C HIS A 72 12.31 -3.29 1.81
N PRO A 73 12.94 -4.45 1.56
CA PRO A 73 14.41 -4.56 1.47
C PRO A 73 15.06 -3.61 0.44
N GLN A 74 14.35 -3.32 -0.65
CA GLN A 74 14.83 -2.39 -1.69
C GLN A 74 14.81 -0.92 -1.26
N SER A 75 14.16 -0.59 -0.13
CA SER A 75 14.08 0.80 0.37
C SER A 75 15.48 1.39 0.60
N GLN A 76 16.40 0.57 1.13
CA GLN A 76 17.79 0.96 1.36
C GLN A 76 18.57 1.17 0.05
N GLN A 77 18.31 0.32 -0.94
CA GLN A 77 18.98 0.38 -2.25
C GLN A 77 18.57 1.61 -3.06
N LEU A 78 17.29 1.99 -2.96
CA LEU A 78 16.71 3.09 -3.73
C LEU A 78 16.64 4.41 -2.94
N GLN A 79 17.10 4.44 -1.69
CA GLN A 79 16.95 5.57 -0.76
C GLN A 79 15.51 6.12 -0.72
N LYS A 80 14.53 5.22 -0.83
CA LYS A 80 13.09 5.54 -0.89
C LYS A 80 12.36 4.68 0.12
N ALA A 81 11.53 5.29 0.97
CA ALA A 81 10.67 4.53 1.88
C ALA A 81 9.59 3.79 1.08
N ILE A 82 9.66 2.46 1.07
CA ILE A 82 8.67 1.60 0.41
C ILE A 82 8.06 0.71 1.50
N PRO A 83 6.80 0.92 1.88
CA PRO A 83 6.14 0.06 2.85
C PRO A 83 5.86 -1.31 2.22
N ARG A 84 6.15 -2.36 2.99
CA ARG A 84 5.85 -3.75 2.68
C ARG A 84 4.83 -4.27 3.67
N ILE A 85 3.70 -4.71 3.12
CA ILE A 85 2.57 -5.26 3.86
C ILE A 85 2.70 -6.78 3.90
N THR A 86 2.70 -7.33 5.11
CA THR A 86 2.66 -8.78 5.35
C THR A 86 1.33 -9.11 6.02
N TYR A 87 0.47 -9.87 5.34
CA TYR A 87 -0.83 -10.27 5.88
C TYR A 87 -0.69 -11.46 6.82
N PHE A 88 -1.42 -11.44 7.93
CA PHE A 88 -1.56 -12.60 8.80
C PHE A 88 -2.68 -13.50 8.29
N TYR A 89 -2.32 -14.72 7.91
CA TYR A 89 -3.26 -15.73 7.42
C TYR A 89 -3.85 -16.52 8.61
N GLY A 90 -4.61 -15.82 9.46
CA GLY A 90 -5.29 -16.39 10.61
C GLY A 90 -6.32 -15.42 11.18
N TYR A 91 -7.55 -15.88 11.40
CA TYR A 91 -8.60 -15.08 12.03
C TYR A 91 -8.32 -15.03 13.55
N GLN A 92 -7.59 -14.01 14.01
CA GLN A 92 -7.57 -13.72 15.45
C GLN A 92 -8.91 -13.07 15.83
N ALA A 93 -9.90 -13.92 16.09
CA ALA A 93 -11.08 -13.53 16.84
C ALA A 93 -10.62 -13.04 18.22
N GLY A 94 -10.57 -11.73 18.39
CA GLY A 94 -10.44 -11.07 19.69
C GLY A 94 -9.17 -11.42 20.47
N VAL A 95 -8.07 -10.70 20.21
CA VAL A 95 -7.13 -10.43 21.31
C VAL A 95 -7.76 -9.32 22.15
N ASN A 96 -8.57 -9.75 23.13
CA ASN A 96 -8.91 -8.93 24.28
C ASN A 96 -7.59 -8.49 24.94
N ASN A 97 -7.24 -7.21 24.81
CA ASN A 97 -6.21 -6.60 25.66
C ASN A 97 -6.75 -6.54 27.08
N GLY A 98 -6.46 -7.59 27.83
CA GLY A 98 -6.69 -7.70 29.26
C GLY A 98 -5.46 -8.31 29.94
N LYS A 99 -4.43 -7.49 30.13
CA LYS A 99 -3.63 -7.36 31.36
C LYS A 99 -2.50 -6.35 31.17
#